data_AF-A0A7S0GLY2-F1
#
_entry.id   AF-A0A7S0GLY2-F1
#
_cell.length_a   1.000
_cell.length_b   1.000
_cell.length_c   1.000
_cell.angle_alpha   90.00
_cell.angle_beta   90.00
_cell.angle_gamma   90.00
#
_symmetry.space_group_name_H-M   'P 1'
#
loop_
_entity.id
_entity.type
_entity.pdbx_description
1 polymer ?
#
loop_
_entity_poly.entity_id
_entity_poly.type
_entity_poly.pdbx_seq_one_letter_code
_entity_poly.pdbx_strand_id
1 'polypeptide(L)'
;FLTFEEGSSPSTTSTSEASNPATTDAVMVNNDDWFSTINYLDFLREYGTKFTINRMMSFESVKQRLDREAPFSFLEFNYMILQSYDFLELSRRFGVTLQLGGADQWGNMVCGTELGRKCDGKRLFALTAPLITTSDGKKMGKSEGGAIWLNRDKLSEYDYWQFWRNTSDDDVVRFLKLFTELPLAAIGDLEK
;
A
#
# COMPACT_ATOMS: atom_id res chain seq x y z
N PHE A 1 4.89 2.73 1.41
CA PHE A 1 6.11 3.05 0.65
C PHE A 1 6.34 4.54 0.80
N LEU A 2 7.26 4.95 1.68
CA LEU A 2 7.75 6.32 1.71
C LEU A 2 8.78 6.43 0.58
N THR A 3 8.43 7.11 -0.51
CA THR A 3 9.40 7.54 -1.52
C THR A 3 9.74 8.99 -1.21
N PHE A 4 10.98 9.22 -0.77
CA PHE A 4 11.56 10.56 -0.82
C PHE A 4 11.92 10.83 -2.28
N GLU A 5 11.17 11.70 -2.96
CA GLU A 5 11.60 12.24 -4.25
C GLU A 5 12.62 13.36 -3.99
N GLU A 6 13.84 13.18 -4.48
CA GLU A 6 14.83 14.26 -4.56
C GLU A 6 14.35 15.29 -5.58
N GLY A 7 14.25 16.55 -5.13
CA GLY A 7 13.68 17.64 -5.91
C GLY A 7 14.39 17.92 -7.23
N SER A 8 13.62 17.99 -8.31
CA SER A 8 13.97 18.77 -9.48
C SER A 8 13.00 19.94 -9.61
N SER A 9 13.53 21.13 -9.90
CA SER A 9 12.78 22.40 -9.93
C SER A 9 11.63 22.39 -10.94
N PRO A 10 10.51 23.09 -10.66
CA PRO A 10 9.36 23.11 -11.54
C PRO A 10 9.61 24.03 -12.73
N SER A 11 9.45 23.51 -13.95
CA SER A 11 9.21 24.35 -15.12
C SER A 11 7.71 24.65 -15.21
N THR A 12 7.39 25.94 -15.16
CA THR A 12 6.05 26.49 -15.25
C THR A 12 5.50 26.33 -16.66
N THR A 13 4.37 25.66 -16.80
CA THR A 13 3.41 25.96 -17.88
C THR A 13 2.01 25.90 -17.29
N SER A 14 1.41 27.07 -17.18
CA SER A 14 0.05 27.30 -16.74
C SER A 14 -0.95 26.80 -17.78
N THR A 15 -1.88 25.96 -17.37
CA THR A 15 -3.22 25.95 -17.94
C THR A 15 -4.21 25.79 -16.79
N SER A 16 -4.90 26.88 -16.52
CA SER A 16 -5.96 27.01 -15.53
C SER A 16 -7.22 26.31 -16.01
N GLU A 17 -7.68 25.33 -15.26
CA GLU A 17 -9.11 25.01 -15.11
C GLU A 17 -9.24 24.16 -13.84
N ALA A 18 -9.33 24.82 -12.68
CA ALA A 18 -9.68 24.17 -11.44
C ALA A 18 -11.19 23.87 -11.48
N SER A 19 -11.56 22.78 -12.14
CA SER A 19 -12.87 22.16 -11.93
C SER A 19 -12.92 21.69 -10.49
N ASN A 20 -13.88 22.21 -9.72
CA ASN A 20 -14.14 21.75 -8.35
C ASN A 20 -14.37 20.22 -8.42
N PRO A 21 -13.59 19.37 -7.72
CA PRO A 21 -13.68 17.93 -7.89
C PRO A 21 -15.10 17.46 -7.53
N ALA A 22 -15.69 16.66 -8.40
CA ALA A 22 -16.97 16.04 -8.13
C ALA A 22 -16.83 15.08 -6.94
N THR A 23 -17.94 14.77 -6.27
CA THR A 23 -17.95 13.94 -5.04
C THR A 23 -17.38 12.52 -5.22
N THR A 24 -17.07 12.11 -6.45
CA THR A 24 -16.55 10.79 -6.83
C THR A 24 -15.10 10.79 -7.29
N ASP A 25 -14.44 11.95 -7.37
CA ASP A 25 -13.08 12.02 -7.89
C ASP A 25 -12.06 11.46 -6.89
N ALA A 26 -11.01 10.81 -7.42
CA ALA A 26 -9.91 10.31 -6.60
C ALA A 26 -9.09 11.47 -6.03
N VAL A 27 -8.71 11.35 -4.75
CA VAL A 27 -7.88 12.35 -4.06
C VAL A 27 -6.50 11.76 -3.83
N MET A 28 -5.48 12.42 -4.40
CA MET A 28 -4.08 12.11 -4.15
C MET A 28 -3.62 12.89 -2.91
N VAL A 29 -3.07 12.19 -1.91
CA VAL A 29 -2.65 12.77 -0.63
C VAL A 29 -1.20 12.41 -0.36
N ASN A 30 -0.43 13.34 0.19
CA ASN A 30 0.93 13.11 0.66
C ASN A 30 0.98 13.20 2.19
N ASN A 31 1.55 12.20 2.86
CA ASN A 31 1.63 12.21 4.32
C ASN A 31 2.65 13.21 4.88
N ASP A 32 3.51 13.76 4.02
CA ASP A 32 4.36 14.91 4.37
C ASP A 32 3.53 16.11 4.84
N ASP A 33 2.28 16.24 4.38
CA ASP A 33 1.34 17.30 4.76
C ASP A 33 1.10 17.38 6.28
N TRP A 34 1.21 16.26 7.00
CA TRP A 34 1.14 16.24 8.47
C TRP A 34 2.47 15.93 9.14
N PHE A 35 3.33 15.09 8.54
CA PHE A 35 4.60 14.75 9.19
C PHE A 35 5.65 15.86 9.16
N SER A 36 5.68 16.71 8.14
CA SER A 36 6.64 17.82 8.08
C SER A 36 6.41 18.89 9.16
N THR A 37 5.17 19.00 9.64
CA THR A 37 4.75 20.03 10.61
C THR A 37 4.58 19.51 12.03
N ILE A 38 4.53 18.19 12.22
CA ILE A 38 4.27 17.60 13.54
C ILE A 38 5.51 17.66 14.43
N ASN A 39 5.32 18.13 15.66
CA ASN A 39 6.37 18.04 16.67
C ASN A 39 6.52 16.58 17.13
N TYR A 40 7.72 16.03 17.00
CA TYR A 40 7.99 14.64 17.37
C TYR A 40 7.68 14.31 18.84
N LEU A 41 7.96 15.23 19.78
CA LEU A 41 7.67 15.00 21.20
C LEU A 41 6.18 14.97 21.47
N ASP A 42 5.43 15.86 20.83
CA ASP A 42 3.97 15.88 20.96
C ASP A 42 3.35 14.64 20.32
N PHE A 43 3.86 14.22 19.16
CA PHE A 43 3.47 12.96 18.53
C PHE A 43 3.69 11.75 19.45
N LEU A 44 4.85 11.63 20.08
CA LEU A 44 5.13 10.53 21.00
C LEU A 44 4.24 10.57 22.25
N ARG A 45 4.02 11.76 22.82
CA ARG A 45 3.17 11.94 24.01
C ARG A 45 1.73 11.56 23.71
N GLU A 46 1.21 12.02 22.59
CA GLU A 46 -0.19 11.82 22.25
C GLU A 46 -0.43 10.41 21.68
N TYR A 47 0.34 10.00 20.67
CA TYR A 47 0.06 8.76 19.92
C TYR A 47 0.95 7.60 20.36
N GLY A 48 2.22 7.85 20.69
CA GLY A 48 3.15 6.80 21.12
C GLY A 48 2.65 5.99 22.32
N THR A 49 1.98 6.64 23.27
CA THR A 49 1.37 5.99 24.45
C THR A 49 0.25 5.00 24.12
N LYS A 50 -0.29 5.04 22.91
CA LYS A 50 -1.37 4.15 22.45
C LYS A 50 -0.84 2.84 21.87
N PHE A 51 0.48 2.70 21.72
CA PHE A 51 1.16 1.51 21.21
C PHE A 51 1.92 0.80 22.34
N THR A 52 1.95 -0.53 22.29
CA THR A 52 2.81 -1.33 23.18
C THR A 52 3.78 -2.14 22.35
N ILE A 53 5.05 -2.14 22.76
CA ILE A 53 6.11 -2.88 22.06
C ILE A 53 5.77 -4.37 22.01
N ASN A 54 5.26 -4.95 23.11
CA ASN A 54 4.83 -6.36 23.14
C ASN A 54 3.79 -6.68 22.07
N ARG A 55 2.83 -5.79 21.82
CA ARG A 55 1.83 -5.99 20.76
C ARG A 55 2.47 -5.88 19.38
N MET A 56 3.32 -4.87 19.16
CA MET A 56 4.01 -4.68 17.88
C MET A 56 4.90 -5.88 17.53
N MET A 57 5.60 -6.44 18.51
CA MET A 57 6.42 -7.65 18.31
C MET A 57 5.60 -8.93 18.07
N SER A 58 4.30 -8.95 18.44
CA SER A 58 3.45 -10.13 18.22
C SER A 58 3.02 -10.31 16.76
N PHE A 59 3.19 -9.31 15.90
CA PHE A 59 2.87 -9.44 14.49
C PHE A 59 3.86 -10.35 13.78
N GLU A 60 3.33 -11.27 12.97
CA GLU A 60 4.12 -12.29 12.29
C GLU A 60 5.25 -11.71 11.42
N SER A 61 5.00 -10.58 10.74
CA SER A 61 6.01 -9.89 9.93
C SER A 61 7.20 -9.38 10.74
N VAL A 62 6.99 -8.96 11.99
CA VAL A 62 8.04 -8.50 12.90
C VAL A 62 8.75 -9.70 13.52
N LYS A 63 7.97 -10.67 14.00
CA LYS A 63 8.49 -11.90 14.62
C LYS A 63 9.44 -12.65 13.69
N GLN A 64 9.06 -12.86 12.43
CA GLN A 64 9.91 -13.54 11.46
C GLN A 64 11.24 -12.84 11.18
N ARG A 65 11.30 -11.50 11.28
CA ARG A 65 12.56 -10.76 11.12
C ARG A 65 13.48 -10.95 12.31
N LEU A 66 12.91 -10.89 13.52
CA LEU A 66 13.66 -11.10 14.76
C LEU A 66 14.18 -12.54 14.86
N ASP A 67 13.35 -13.53 14.52
CA ASP A 67 13.72 -14.96 14.53
C ASP A 67 14.86 -15.28 13.56
N ARG A 68 15.00 -14.50 12.48
CA ARG A 68 16.07 -14.63 11.49
C ARG A 68 17.32 -13.81 11.82
N GLU A 69 17.35 -13.15 12.98
CA GLU A 69 18.40 -12.20 13.39
C GLU A 69 18.67 -11.12 12.32
N ALA A 70 17.66 -10.82 11.50
CA ALA A 70 17.78 -9.80 10.46
C ALA A 70 17.81 -8.42 11.14
N PRO A 71 18.74 -7.52 10.75
CA PRO A 71 18.75 -6.16 11.26
C PRO A 71 17.36 -5.53 11.13
N PHE A 72 16.87 -4.99 12.25
CA PHE A 72 15.58 -4.32 12.32
C PHE A 72 15.78 -3.00 13.05
N SER A 73 15.80 -1.92 12.27
CA SER A 73 16.13 -0.59 12.75
C SER A 73 14.97 0.04 13.52
N PHE A 74 15.30 1.03 14.35
CA PHE A 74 14.32 1.84 15.06
C PHE A 74 13.33 2.52 14.10
N LEU A 75 13.80 2.98 12.94
CA LEU A 75 12.97 3.59 11.91
C LEU A 75 11.94 2.60 11.36
N GLU A 76 12.38 1.38 11.01
CA GLU A 76 11.49 0.34 10.53
C GLU A 76 10.46 -0.09 11.58
N PHE A 77 10.84 -0.11 12.86
CA PHE A 77 9.91 -0.37 13.96
C PHE A 77 8.84 0.73 14.09
N ASN A 78 9.26 2.00 13.98
CA ASN A 78 8.34 3.14 14.06
C ASN A 78 7.40 3.27 12.87
N TYR A 79 7.70 2.60 11.74
CA TYR A 79 6.85 2.65 10.54
C TYR A 79 5.41 2.24 10.83
N MET A 80 5.17 1.27 11.72
CA MET A 80 3.80 0.87 12.08
C MET A 80 3.03 2.02 12.73
N ILE A 81 3.72 2.85 13.54
CA ILE A 81 3.13 3.99 14.25
C ILE A 81 2.81 5.10 13.24
N LEU A 82 3.74 5.39 12.33
CA LEU A 82 3.56 6.39 11.27
C LEU A 82 2.38 6.02 10.36
N GLN A 83 2.35 4.79 9.82
CA GLN A 83 1.23 4.34 8.98
C GLN A 83 -0.11 4.30 9.72
N SER A 84 -0.09 4.04 11.03
CA SER A 84 -1.32 4.11 11.84
C SER A 84 -1.83 5.54 11.97
N TYR A 85 -0.92 6.50 12.14
CA TYR A 85 -1.26 7.92 12.20
C TYR A 85 -1.78 8.43 10.85
N ASP A 86 -1.22 7.96 9.73
CA ASP A 86 -1.76 8.24 8.39
C ASP A 86 -3.24 7.87 8.30
N PHE A 87 -3.63 6.68 8.76
CA PHE A 87 -5.02 6.27 8.69
C PHE A 87 -5.93 7.11 9.61
N LEU A 88 -5.43 7.52 10.78
CA LEU A 88 -6.14 8.43 11.67
C LEU A 88 -6.37 9.80 11.00
N GLU A 89 -5.32 10.40 10.43
CA GLU A 89 -5.40 11.69 9.74
C GLU A 89 -6.33 11.61 8.52
N LEU A 90 -6.21 10.58 7.69
CA LEU A 90 -7.11 10.36 6.56
C LEU A 90 -8.57 10.20 7.00
N SER A 91 -8.81 9.52 8.13
CA SER A 91 -10.16 9.40 8.70
C SER A 91 -10.70 10.73 9.22
N ARG A 92 -9.85 11.58 9.81
CA ARG A 92 -10.22 12.90 10.32
C ARG A 92 -10.49 13.91 9.20
N ARG A 93 -9.61 13.96 8.21
CA ARG A 93 -9.62 14.96 7.12
C ARG A 93 -10.63 14.62 6.02
N PHE A 94 -10.69 13.35 5.63
CA PHE A 94 -11.46 12.92 4.45
C PHE A 94 -12.54 11.88 4.78
N GLY A 95 -12.71 11.52 6.06
CA GLY A 95 -13.71 10.53 6.46
C GLY A 95 -13.40 9.12 5.97
N VAL A 96 -12.14 8.80 5.65
CA VAL A 96 -11.74 7.45 5.23
C VAL A 96 -12.03 6.45 6.35
N THR A 97 -12.68 5.34 5.99
CA THR A 97 -13.08 4.27 6.92
C THR A 97 -12.48 2.91 6.59
N LEU A 98 -11.94 2.73 5.38
CA LEU A 98 -11.35 1.47 4.92
C LEU A 98 -9.95 1.72 4.36
N GLN A 99 -8.99 0.92 4.82
CA GLN A 99 -7.66 0.84 4.23
C GLN A 99 -7.53 -0.45 3.42
N LEU A 100 -7.00 -0.34 2.20
CA LEU A 100 -6.66 -1.46 1.33
C LEU A 100 -5.13 -1.61 1.25
N GLY A 101 -4.63 -2.84 1.18
CA GLY A 101 -3.19 -3.09 1.09
C GLY A 101 -2.83 -4.52 0.70
N GLY A 102 -1.54 -4.80 0.53
CA GLY A 102 -1.05 -6.17 0.36
C GLY A 102 -1.12 -6.98 1.66
N ALA A 103 -1.14 -8.31 1.55
CA ALA A 103 -1.17 -9.22 2.70
C ALA A 103 -0.04 -8.97 3.72
N ASP A 104 1.12 -8.50 3.27
CA ASP A 104 2.28 -8.14 4.10
C ASP A 104 2.06 -6.87 4.96
N GLN A 105 1.08 -6.04 4.62
CA GLN A 105 0.76 -4.80 5.34
C GLN A 105 -0.24 -4.98 6.50
N TRP A 106 -0.75 -6.20 6.70
CA TRP A 106 -1.82 -6.48 7.67
C TRP A 106 -1.53 -5.95 9.08
N GLY A 107 -0.33 -6.19 9.61
CA GLY A 107 0.04 -5.72 10.96
C GLY A 107 -0.03 -4.20 11.10
N ASN A 108 0.42 -3.46 10.08
CA ASN A 108 0.39 -2.00 10.10
C ASN A 108 -1.04 -1.47 10.02
N MET A 109 -1.88 -2.08 9.17
CA MET A 109 -3.28 -1.67 8.99
C MET A 109 -4.12 -1.93 10.25
N VAL A 110 -3.89 -3.05 10.94
CA VAL A 110 -4.53 -3.35 12.23
C VAL A 110 -4.13 -2.35 13.31
N CYS A 111 -2.87 -1.91 13.33
CA CYS A 111 -2.43 -0.86 14.23
C CYS A 111 -3.17 0.48 13.95
N GLY A 112 -3.40 0.80 12.67
CA GLY A 112 -4.15 1.99 12.27
C GLY A 112 -5.62 1.96 12.70
N THR A 113 -6.30 0.83 12.51
CA THR A 113 -7.71 0.69 12.96
C THR A 113 -7.83 0.81 14.47
N GLU A 114 -6.90 0.21 15.23
CA GLU A 114 -6.85 0.32 16.68
C GLU A 114 -6.53 1.75 17.15
N LEU A 115 -5.65 2.47 16.46
CA LEU A 115 -5.37 3.87 16.77
C LEU A 115 -6.61 4.74 16.58
N GLY A 116 -7.31 4.59 15.45
CA GLY A 116 -8.59 5.28 15.18
C GLY A 116 -9.63 5.04 16.27
N ARG A 117 -9.75 3.79 16.73
CA ARG A 117 -10.63 3.42 17.85
C ARG A 117 -10.22 4.07 19.17
N LYS A 118 -8.92 4.08 19.50
CA LYS A 118 -8.39 4.62 20.76
C LYS A 118 -8.41 6.15 20.83
N CYS A 119 -8.20 6.83 19.71
CA CYS A 119 -8.20 8.30 19.66
C CYS A 119 -9.61 8.87 19.55
N ASP A 120 -10.40 8.37 18.60
CA ASP A 120 -11.63 9.03 18.16
C ASP A 120 -12.88 8.15 18.34
N GLY A 121 -12.74 6.94 18.87
CA GLY A 121 -13.85 5.98 18.99
C GLY A 121 -14.40 5.49 17.64
N LYS A 122 -13.71 5.79 16.53
CA LYS A 122 -14.15 5.44 15.18
C LYS A 122 -13.97 3.95 14.90
N ARG A 123 -14.93 3.37 14.18
CA ARG A 123 -14.81 2.02 13.62
C ARG A 123 -14.19 2.11 12.24
N LEU A 124 -12.93 1.70 12.14
CA LEU A 124 -12.17 1.64 10.89
C LEU A 124 -11.94 0.18 10.48
N PHE A 125 -11.77 -0.03 9.18
CA PHE A 125 -11.65 -1.35 8.55
C PHE A 125 -10.35 -1.46 7.76
N ALA A 126 -9.86 -2.69 7.64
CA ALA A 126 -8.69 -3.04 6.86
C ALA A 126 -9.04 -4.27 6.00
N LEU A 127 -8.68 -4.23 4.72
CA LEU A 127 -8.81 -5.36 3.81
C LEU A 127 -7.48 -5.54 3.07
N THR A 128 -7.02 -6.78 2.99
CA THR A 128 -5.79 -7.12 2.28
C THR A 128 -6.09 -7.94 1.04
N ALA A 129 -5.35 -7.64 -0.03
CA ALA A 129 -5.28 -8.48 -1.21
C ALA A 129 -4.22 -9.58 -0.99
N PRO A 130 -4.46 -10.81 -1.48
CA PRO A 130 -3.48 -11.89 -1.38
C PRO A 130 -2.22 -11.53 -2.17
N LEU A 131 -1.08 -12.12 -1.78
CA LEU A 131 0.14 -12.00 -2.55
C LEU A 131 -0.04 -12.69 -3.91
N ILE A 132 0.26 -11.97 -5.00
CA ILE A 132 0.17 -12.53 -6.34
C ILE A 132 1.39 -13.42 -6.61
N THR A 133 1.13 -14.72 -6.67
CA THR A 133 2.07 -15.77 -7.09
C THR A 133 1.54 -16.43 -8.35
N THR A 134 2.41 -16.94 -9.20
CA THR A 134 2.09 -17.86 -10.31
C THR A 134 1.88 -19.29 -9.78
N SER A 135 1.29 -20.16 -10.61
CA SER A 135 1.02 -21.57 -10.26
C SER A 135 2.31 -22.36 -9.99
N ASP A 136 3.42 -21.97 -10.62
CA ASP A 136 4.76 -22.51 -10.37
C ASP A 136 5.41 -21.98 -9.07
N GLY A 137 4.68 -21.18 -8.28
CA GLY A 137 5.10 -20.65 -6.99
C GLY A 137 6.03 -19.43 -7.07
N LYS A 138 6.34 -18.92 -8.27
CA LYS A 138 7.13 -17.69 -8.42
C LYS A 138 6.31 -16.47 -8.01
N LYS A 139 6.97 -15.50 -7.38
CA LYS A 139 6.36 -14.19 -7.12
C LYS A 139 6.47 -13.35 -8.37
N MET A 140 5.41 -12.61 -8.70
CA MET A 140 5.37 -11.76 -9.90
C MET A 140 6.52 -10.72 -9.98
N GLY A 141 7.02 -10.24 -8.83
CA GLY A 141 8.16 -9.32 -8.76
C GLY A 141 9.55 -10.00 -8.80
N LYS A 142 9.61 -11.32 -8.95
CA LYS A 142 10.85 -12.13 -9.04
C LYS A 142 10.78 -13.12 -10.21
N SER A 143 10.11 -12.75 -11.31
CA SER A 143 10.18 -13.51 -12.56
C SER A 143 11.62 -13.61 -13.07
N GLU A 144 11.90 -14.59 -13.93
CA GLU A 144 13.25 -14.89 -14.45
C GLU A 144 13.92 -13.69 -15.15
N GLY A 145 13.13 -12.71 -15.64
CA GLY A 145 13.61 -11.45 -16.22
C GLY A 145 13.72 -10.26 -15.25
N GLY A 146 13.50 -10.45 -13.94
CA GLY A 146 13.43 -9.37 -12.96
C GLY A 146 12.00 -8.88 -12.70
N ALA A 147 11.86 -7.67 -12.15
CA ALA A 147 10.56 -7.08 -11.83
C ALA A 147 9.84 -6.58 -13.09
N ILE A 148 8.53 -6.75 -13.15
CA ILE A 148 7.69 -6.21 -14.23
C ILE A 148 7.38 -4.74 -13.91
N TRP A 149 8.16 -3.83 -14.50
CA TRP A 149 8.03 -2.39 -14.28
C TRP A 149 6.91 -1.77 -15.11
N LEU A 150 6.23 -0.76 -14.56
CA LEU A 150 5.28 0.09 -15.30
C LEU A 150 5.96 1.25 -16.04
N ASN A 151 7.19 1.61 -15.63
CA ASN A 151 7.95 2.69 -16.26
C ASN A 151 8.63 2.17 -17.55
N ARG A 152 8.32 2.82 -18.68
CA ARG A 152 8.82 2.47 -20.02
C ARG A 152 10.36 2.48 -20.12
N ASP A 153 11.05 3.33 -19.37
CA ASP A 153 12.52 3.41 -19.39
C ASP A 153 13.18 2.22 -18.68
N LYS A 154 12.42 1.48 -17.85
CA LYS A 154 12.89 0.30 -17.12
C LYS A 154 12.45 -1.02 -17.74
N LEU A 155 11.31 -1.03 -18.43
CA LEU A 155 10.79 -2.19 -19.14
C LEU A 155 10.08 -1.71 -20.40
N SER A 156 10.48 -2.25 -21.55
CA SER A 156 9.86 -1.88 -22.82
C SER A 156 8.40 -2.31 -22.85
N GLU A 157 7.57 -1.61 -23.63
CA GLU A 157 6.16 -1.97 -23.82
C GLU A 157 6.00 -3.36 -24.41
N TYR A 158 6.93 -3.74 -25.29
CA TYR A 158 7.00 -5.07 -25.88
C TYR A 158 7.21 -6.14 -24.81
N ASP A 159 8.19 -5.96 -23.93
CA ASP A 159 8.47 -6.94 -22.87
C ASP A 159 7.35 -6.99 -21.82
N TYR A 160 6.75 -5.84 -21.50
CA TYR A 160 5.57 -5.77 -20.64
C TYR A 160 4.39 -6.57 -21.25
N TRP A 161 4.13 -6.40 -22.55
CA TRP A 161 3.10 -7.18 -23.24
C TRP A 161 3.44 -8.67 -23.31
N GLN A 162 4.70 -9.02 -23.58
CA GLN A 162 5.17 -10.41 -23.62
C GLN A 162 4.98 -11.12 -22.29
N PHE A 163 5.16 -10.43 -21.16
CA PHE A 163 4.87 -11.01 -19.85
C PHE A 163 3.43 -11.52 -19.74
N TRP A 164 2.44 -10.68 -20.10
CA TRP A 164 1.03 -11.08 -20.05
C TRP A 164 0.68 -12.13 -21.10
N ARG A 165 1.23 -12.01 -22.31
CA ARG A 165 1.00 -12.98 -23.39
C ARG A 165 1.48 -14.38 -23.04
N ASN A 166 2.58 -14.50 -22.30
CA ASN A 166 3.22 -15.75 -21.92
C ASN A 166 2.77 -16.26 -20.53
N THR A 167 1.71 -15.69 -19.95
CA THR A 167 1.09 -16.22 -18.72
C THR A 167 0.61 -17.65 -18.94
N SER A 168 0.83 -18.54 -17.97
CA SER A 168 0.42 -19.94 -18.04
C SER A 168 -1.10 -20.09 -18.07
N ASP A 169 -1.58 -21.18 -18.66
CA ASP A 169 -3.02 -21.50 -18.69
C ASP A 169 -3.60 -21.66 -17.28
N ASP A 170 -2.80 -22.16 -16.32
CA ASP A 170 -3.20 -22.29 -14.91
C ASP A 170 -3.44 -20.94 -14.23
N ASP A 171 -2.79 -19.87 -14.70
CA ASP A 171 -2.84 -18.54 -14.09
C ASP A 171 -3.72 -17.54 -14.84
N VAL A 172 -3.89 -17.73 -16.16
CA VAL A 172 -4.51 -16.73 -17.05
C VAL A 172 -5.91 -16.33 -16.58
N VAL A 173 -6.76 -17.29 -16.22
CA VAL A 173 -8.13 -17.02 -15.76
C VAL A 173 -8.13 -16.23 -14.45
N ARG A 174 -7.23 -16.56 -13.52
CA ARG A 174 -7.08 -15.83 -12.25
C ARG A 174 -6.56 -14.42 -12.48
N PHE A 175 -5.60 -14.24 -13.40
CA PHE A 175 -5.06 -12.92 -13.72
C PHE A 175 -6.07 -12.04 -14.43
N LEU A 176 -6.91 -12.60 -15.32
CA LEU A 176 -8.03 -11.86 -15.91
C LEU A 176 -8.97 -11.30 -14.83
N LYS A 177 -9.30 -12.10 -13.80
CA LYS A 177 -10.16 -11.68 -12.67
C LYS A 177 -9.52 -10.59 -11.80
N LEU A 178 -8.19 -10.46 -11.79
CA LEU A 178 -7.46 -9.56 -10.90
C LEU A 178 -7.01 -8.25 -11.58
N PHE A 179 -6.65 -8.31 -12.86
CA PHE A 179 -5.97 -7.21 -13.56
C PHE A 179 -6.77 -6.63 -14.73
N THR A 180 -8.01 -7.07 -14.93
CA THR A 180 -8.89 -6.54 -15.97
C THR A 180 -10.23 -6.11 -15.41
N GLU A 181 -10.92 -5.25 -16.16
CA GLU A 181 -12.30 -4.83 -15.87
C GLU A 181 -13.33 -5.75 -16.57
N LEU A 182 -12.90 -6.90 -17.10
CA LEU A 182 -13.81 -7.81 -17.78
C LEU A 182 -14.86 -8.38 -16.80
N PRO A 183 -16.14 -8.44 -17.19
CA PRO A 183 -17.16 -9.08 -16.36
C PRO A 183 -16.81 -10.53 -16.07
N LEU A 184 -17.05 -10.98 -14.83
CA LEU A 184 -16.76 -12.37 -14.43
C LEU A 184 -17.45 -13.41 -15.33
N ALA A 185 -18.64 -13.09 -15.86
CA ALA A 185 -19.33 -13.94 -16.82
C ALA A 185 -18.56 -14.11 -18.14
N ALA A 186 -17.99 -13.02 -18.68
CA ALA A 186 -17.19 -13.07 -19.90
C ALA A 186 -15.90 -13.88 -19.69
N ILE A 187 -15.28 -13.76 -18.51
CA ILE A 187 -14.12 -14.58 -18.14
C ILE A 187 -14.52 -16.07 -18.05
N GLY A 188 -15.69 -16.38 -17.48
CA GLY A 188 -16.19 -17.76 -17.37
C GLY A 188 -16.47 -18.42 -18.72
N ASP A 189 -16.79 -17.66 -19.77
CA ASP A 189 -16.91 -18.19 -21.12
C ASP A 189 -15.56 -18.53 -21.77
N LEU A 190 -14.47 -17.88 -21.33
CA LEU A 190 -13.09 -18.15 -21.78
C LEU A 190 -12.43 -19.32 -21.04
N GLU A 191 -13.00 -19.76 -19.92
CA GLU A 191 -12.51 -20.88 -19.10
C GLU A 191 -12.98 -22.25 -19.67
N LYS A 192 -13.85 -22.25 -20.68
CA LYS A 192 -14.40 -23.45 -21.34
C LYS A 192 -13.47 -24.04 -22.39
#